data_AF-A0A939G4E2-F1
#
_entry.id   AF-A0A939G4E2-F1
#
_cell.length_a   1.000
_cell.length_b   1.000
_cell.length_c   1.000
_cell.angle_alpha   90.00
_cell.angle_beta   90.00
_cell.angle_gamma   90.00
#
_symmetry.space_group_name_H-M   'P 1'
#
loop_
_entity.id
_entity.type
_entity.pdbx_description
1 polymer ?
#
loop_
_entity_poly.entity_id
_entity_poly.type
_entity_poly.pdbx_seq_one_letter_code
_entity_poly.pdbx_strand_id
1 'polypeptide(L)' 'MITINDWQLNKEKWLDADLTLMTADAGWKTRTQQKGITIWQRSFADDKNDLFRWRLPRVAASHTDVFDVFVNKMVDYHH' A
#
# COMPACT_ATOMS: atom_id res chain seq x y z
N MET A 1 -20.02 7.35 -0.01
CA MET A 1 -19.43 7.07 -1.34
C MET A 1 -18.67 8.33 -1.73
N ILE A 2 -17.37 8.23 -2.00
CA ILE A 2 -16.52 9.36 -2.37
C ILE A 2 -16.85 9.80 -3.79
N THR A 3 -17.12 11.09 -4.02
CA THR A 3 -17.31 11.62 -5.38
C THR A 3 -15.99 11.99 -6.04
N ILE A 4 -15.97 12.16 -7.37
CA ILE A 4 -14.77 12.62 -8.10
C ILE A 4 -14.30 13.98 -7.59
N ASN A 5 -15.23 14.88 -7.25
CA ASN A 5 -14.90 16.19 -6.70
C ASN A 5 -14.27 16.06 -5.31
N ASP A 6 -14.80 15.19 -4.44
CA ASP A 6 -14.19 14.89 -3.15
C ASP A 6 -12.77 14.33 -3.33
N TRP A 7 -12.56 13.48 -4.34
CA TRP A 7 -11.24 12.96 -4.67
C TRP A 7 -10.28 14.06 -5.12
N GLN A 8 -10.68 14.93 -6.04
CA GLN A 8 -9.82 16.01 -6.53
C GLN A 8 -9.41 16.97 -5.42
N LEU A 9 -10.33 17.27 -4.49
CA LEU A 9 -10.09 18.18 -3.36
C LEU A 9 -9.19 17.57 -2.27
N ASN A 10 -9.17 16.24 -2.13
CA ASN A 10 -8.47 15.56 -1.03
C ASN A 10 -7.28 14.69 -1.48
N LYS A 11 -7.02 14.57 -2.78
CA LYS A 11 -5.98 13.67 -3.34
C LYS A 11 -4.61 13.83 -2.67
N GLU A 12 -4.18 15.06 -2.39
CA GLU A 12 -2.87 15.32 -1.78
C GLU A 12 -2.82 14.83 -0.33
N LYS A 13 -3.88 15.13 0.44
CA LYS A 13 -4.04 14.62 1.80
C LYS A 13 -4.08 13.10 1.87
N TRP A 14 -4.71 12.45 0.89
CA TRP A 14 -4.75 10.99 0.80
C TRP A 14 -3.38 10.41 0.42
N LEU A 15 -2.66 11.04 -0.51
CA LEU A 15 -1.27 10.65 -0.82
C LEU A 15 -0.35 10.78 0.40
N ASP A 16 -0.48 11.85 1.19
CA ASP A 16 0.29 12.03 2.41
C ASP A 16 -0.05 10.97 3.47
N ALA A 17 -1.33 10.62 3.61
CA ALA A 17 -1.78 9.56 4.49
C ALA A 17 -1.21 8.19 4.07
N ASP A 18 -1.29 7.86 2.78
CA ASP A 18 -0.74 6.63 2.21
C ASP A 18 0.79 6.57 2.37
N LEU A 19 1.49 7.66 2.09
CA LEU A 19 2.94 7.76 2.31
C LEU A 19 3.29 7.53 3.78
N THR A 20 2.53 8.12 4.70
CA THR A 20 2.71 7.93 6.15
C THR A 20 2.51 6.47 6.54
N LEU A 21 1.47 5.80 6.02
CA LEU A 21 1.21 4.37 6.27
C LEU A 21 2.39 3.49 5.81
N MET A 22 3.00 3.85 4.68
CA MET A 22 4.10 3.10 4.07
C MET A 22 5.46 3.34 4.74
N THR A 23 5.66 4.48 5.42
CA THR A 23 6.97 4.90 5.94
C THR A 23 7.06 4.91 7.47
N ALA A 24 5.98 5.18 8.18
CA ALA A 24 5.99 5.24 9.64
C ALA A 24 5.85 3.84 10.24
N ASP A 25 6.61 3.53 11.29
CA ASP A 25 6.48 2.25 12.01
C ASP A 25 5.41 2.28 13.11
N ALA A 26 4.96 3.47 13.50
CA ALA A 26 3.97 3.64 14.55
C ALA A 26 2.66 2.91 14.22
N GLY A 27 2.17 2.13 15.19
CA GLY A 27 0.91 1.39 15.11
C GLY A 27 1.00 0.06 14.34
N TRP A 28 2.11 -0.24 13.67
CA TRP A 28 2.33 -1.51 12.99
C TRP A 28 2.84 -2.58 13.97
N LYS A 29 2.23 -3.76 13.95
CA LYS A 29 2.67 -4.94 14.70
C LYS A 29 3.14 -6.01 13.73
N THR A 30 4.22 -6.70 14.05
CA THR A 30 4.67 -7.85 13.25
C THR A 30 3.65 -8.98 13.34
N ARG A 31 3.15 -9.45 12.20
CA ARG A 31 2.20 -10.57 12.12
C ARG A 31 2.92 -11.89 11.87
N THR A 32 3.76 -11.92 10.84
CA THR A 32 4.51 -13.12 10.46
C THR A 32 5.74 -12.72 9.63
N GLN A 33 6.69 -13.64 9.51
CA GLN A 33 7.85 -13.50 8.66
C GLN A 33 8.02 -14.76 7.82
N GLN A 34 8.12 -14.60 6.50
CA GLN A 34 8.27 -15.71 5.58
C GLN A 34 9.29 -15.36 4.49
N LYS A 35 10.27 -16.25 4.26
CA LYS A 35 11.31 -16.08 3.23
C LYS A 35 12.03 -14.72 3.30
N GLY A 36 12.29 -14.23 4.52
CA GLY A 36 12.95 -12.94 4.73
C GLY A 36 12.06 -11.71 4.55
N ILE A 37 10.77 -11.88 4.23
CA ILE A 37 9.79 -10.80 4.15
C ILE A 37 8.99 -10.77 5.45
N THR A 38 8.99 -9.64 6.12
CA THR A 38 8.15 -9.39 7.29
C THR A 38 6.81 -8.80 6.84
N ILE A 39 5.72 -9.38 7.35
CA ILE A 39 4.37 -8.86 7.17
C ILE A 39 3.97 -8.20 8.49
N TRP A 40 3.63 -6.91 8.41
CA TRP A 40 3.07 -6.12 9.49
C TRP A 40 1.56 -5.98 9.33
N GLN A 41 0.87 -5.82 10.45
CA GLN A 41 -0.57 -5.64 10.55
C GLN A 41 -0.88 -4.48 11.50
N ARG A 42 -1.90 -3.70 11.16
CA ARG A 42 -2.49 -2.69 12.05
C ARG A 42 -3.99 -2.63 11.82
N SER A 43 -4.75 -2.27 12.84
CA SER A 43 -6.18 -2.02 12.68
C SER A 43 -6.42 -0.77 11.84
N PHE A 44 -7.44 -0.83 10.99
CA PHE A 44 -7.93 0.32 10.27
C PHE A 44 -9.11 0.91 11.04
N ALA A 45 -9.04 2.17 11.45
CA ALA A 45 -10.07 2.75 12.31
C ALA A 45 -11.44 2.84 11.61
N ASP A 46 -11.43 3.01 10.28
CA ASP A 46 -12.61 3.27 9.48
C ASP A 46 -13.15 2.02 8.75
N ASP A 47 -12.54 0.85 8.96
CA ASP A 47 -12.94 -0.41 8.33
C ASP A 47 -12.82 -1.57 9.31
N LYS A 48 -13.66 -2.60 9.13
CA LYS A 48 -13.58 -3.85 9.90
C LYS A 48 -12.33 -4.67 9.56
N ASN A 49 -11.70 -4.38 8.44
CA ASN A 49 -10.50 -5.06 7.96
C ASN A 49 -9.24 -4.41 8.52
N ASP A 50 -8.23 -5.22 8.77
CA ASP A 50 -6.90 -4.72 9.12
C ASP A 50 -6.12 -4.31 7.86
N LEU A 51 -5.22 -3.34 8.01
CA LEU A 51 -4.21 -3.04 7.00
C LEU A 51 -3.04 -4.01 7.16
N PHE A 52 -2.49 -4.42 6.02
CA PHE A 52 -1.28 -5.23 5.93
C PHE A 52 -0.20 -4.46 5.18
N ARG A 53 1.04 -4.55 5.67
CA ARG A 53 2.21 -3.97 5.05
C ARG A 53 3.29 -5.02 4.92
N TRP A 54 3.97 -5.04 3.79
CA TRP A 54 5.22 -5.78 3.60
C TRP A 54 6.16 -4.94 2.75
N ARG A 55 7.46 -5.20 2.85
CA ARG A 55 8.48 -4.50 2.08
C ARG A 55 9.41 -5.51 1.41
N LEU A 56 9.52 -5.41 0.10
CA LEU A 56 10.57 -6.10 -0.64
C LEU A 56 11.82 -5.20 -0.61
N PRO A 57 12.95 -5.66 -0.03
CA PRO A 57 14.15 -4.85 0.08
C PRO A 57 14.80 -4.58 -1.29
N ARG A 58 14.59 -5.50 -2.24
CA ARG A 58 15.08 -5.39 -3.61
C ARG A 58 14.13 -6.09 -4.56
N VAL A 59 13.88 -5.47 -5.71
CA VAL A 59 13.21 -6.08 -6.86
C VAL A 59 14.24 -6.25 -7.96
N ALA A 60 14.28 -7.42 -8.60
CA ALA A 60 15.20 -7.72 -9.69
C ALA A 60 14.66 -7.23 -11.05
N ALA A 61 14.18 -5.99 -11.09
CA ALA A 61 13.64 -5.32 -12.27
C ALA A 61 13.90 -3.81 -12.19
N SER A 62 13.82 -3.11 -13.31
CA SER A 62 14.00 -1.65 -13.31
C SER A 62 12.80 -0.96 -12.64
N HIS A 63 13.01 0.26 -12.16
CA HIS A 63 11.91 1.08 -11.63
C HIS A 63 10.78 1.25 -12.65
N THR A 64 11.13 1.48 -13.93
CA THR A 64 10.16 1.68 -15.01
C THR A 64 9.30 0.44 -15.22
N ASP A 65 9.90 -0.75 -15.22
CA ASP A 65 9.15 -2.01 -15.39
C ASP A 65 8.22 -2.27 -14.21
N VAL A 66 8.71 -2.01 -12.98
CA VAL A 66 7.87 -2.15 -11.77
C VAL A 66 6.72 -1.17 -11.82
N PHE A 67 6.97 0.10 -12.12
CA PHE A 67 5.93 1.13 -12.20
C PHE A 67 4.86 0.77 -13.24
N ASP A 68 5.27 0.37 -14.45
CA ASP A 68 4.35 -0.02 -15.51
C ASP A 68 3.46 -1.19 -15.11
N VAL A 69 4.02 -2.20 -14.43
CA VAL A 69 3.23 -3.33 -13.94
C VAL A 69 2.18 -2.88 -12.92
N PHE A 70 2.57 -2.09 -11.92
CA PHE A 70 1.66 -1.68 -10.84
C PHE A 70 0.57 -0.69 -11.30
N VAL A 71 0.89 0.19 -12.26
CA VAL A 71 -0.03 1.24 -12.72
C VAL A 71 -0.90 0.76 -13.89
N ASN A 72 -0.33 0.01 -14.83
CA ASN A 72 -1.00 -0.29 -16.09
C ASN A 72 -1.44 -1.75 -16.23
N LYS A 73 -0.80 -2.71 -15.52
CA LYS A 73 -1.00 -4.15 -15.77
C LYS A 73 -1.56 -4.94 -14.59
N MET A 74 -1.58 -4.40 -13.38
CA MET A 74 -2.14 -5.11 -12.21
C MET A 74 -3.65 -5.32 -12.27
N VAL A 75 -4.38 -4.51 -13.06
CA VAL A 75 -5.82 -4.70 -13.28
C VAL A 75 -6.12 -5.99 -14.05
N ASP A 76 -5.18 -6.45 -14.89
CA ASP A 76 -5.33 -7.65 -15.71
C ASP A 76 -5.03 -8.97 -14.97
N TYR A 77 -4.57 -8.91 -13.70
CA TYR A 77 -4.21 -10.11 -12.93
C TYR A 77 -5.43 -10.91 -12.42
N HIS A 78 -6.65 -10.46 -12.70
CA HIS A 78 -7.91 -11.08 -12.25
C HIS A 78 -8.81 -11.57 -13.40
N HIS A 79 -8.26 -11.72 -14.61
CA HIS A 79 -8.94 -12.35 -15.74
C HIS A 79 -8.53 -13.81 -15.96
#